data_AF-A0A9P0JXW4-F1
#
_entry.id   AF-A0A9P0JXW4-F1
#
_cell.length_a   1.000
_cell.length_b   1.000
_cell.length_c   1.000
_cell.angle_alpha   90.00
_cell.angle_beta   90.00
_cell.angle_gamma   90.00
#
_symmetry.space_group_name_H-M   'P 1'
#
loop_
_entity.id
_entity.type
_entity.pdbx_description
1 polymer ?
#
loop_
_entity_poly.entity_id
_entity_poly.type
_entity_poly.pdbx_seq_one_letter_code
_entity_poly.pdbx_strand_id
1 'polypeptide(L)'
;MGKKPVANSRKYGCPKSAGEEEIMPRNYIRKTTRQNWDEQAMIKAIEAVKQGMPYKAASKQFLVPLMALKRRVKGKNVYAVGGTKMLGSIKKVFTDEQELELVQHIKDNEETMYGFTVDDVRKFAFEIAERNKIRHPFSTTSRKAGKDWLRGFRQRHPDITLRAPE
;
A
#
# COMPACT_ATOMS: atom_id res chain seq x y z
N MET A 1 -36.61 -20.50 29.62
CA MET A 1 -35.96 -19.44 28.83
C MET A 1 -34.53 -19.88 28.51
N GLY A 2 -34.38 -20.63 27.41
CA GLY A 2 -33.13 -21.33 27.08
C GLY A 2 -32.15 -20.43 26.33
N LYS A 3 -30.93 -20.31 26.86
CA LYS A 3 -29.80 -19.65 26.20
C LYS A 3 -29.42 -20.45 24.96
N LYS A 4 -29.59 -19.86 23.76
CA LYS A 4 -29.07 -20.45 22.52
C LYS A 4 -27.54 -20.39 22.54
N PRO A 5 -26.82 -21.49 22.24
CA PRO A 5 -25.36 -21.47 22.17
C PRO A 5 -24.89 -20.69 20.94
N VAL A 6 -23.91 -19.80 21.14
CA VAL A 6 -23.21 -19.09 20.07
C VAL A 6 -22.21 -20.07 19.45
N ALA A 7 -22.52 -20.57 18.26
CA ALA A 7 -21.61 -21.40 17.47
C ALA A 7 -20.45 -20.54 16.95
N ASN A 8 -19.33 -20.56 17.66
CA ASN A 8 -18.05 -20.07 17.15
C ASN A 8 -17.42 -21.17 16.28
N SER A 9 -17.73 -21.18 14.98
CA SER A 9 -17.01 -21.99 14.01
C SER A 9 -16.04 -21.13 13.21
N ARG A 10 -14.77 -21.10 13.63
CA ARG A 10 -13.67 -20.75 12.73
C ARG A 10 -13.54 -21.87 11.70
N LYS A 11 -14.37 -21.86 10.66
CA LYS A 11 -14.12 -22.66 9.46
C LYS A 11 -13.21 -21.84 8.54
N TYR A 12 -11.90 -21.94 8.75
CA TYR A 12 -10.95 -21.66 7.68
C TYR A 12 -11.02 -22.83 6.70
N GLY A 13 -11.80 -22.66 5.63
CA GLY A 13 -11.94 -23.64 4.57
C GLY A 13 -12.95 -23.15 3.56
N CYS A 14 -12.46 -22.57 2.47
CA CYS A 14 -13.28 -22.36 1.27
C CYS A 14 -13.58 -23.75 0.68
N PRO A 15 -14.85 -24.10 0.39
CA PRO A 15 -15.14 -25.36 -0.28
C PRO A 15 -14.55 -25.31 -1.69
N LYS A 16 -13.66 -26.27 -2.00
CA LYS A 16 -13.00 -26.39 -3.31
C LYS A 16 -13.94 -27.15 -4.26
N SER A 17 -14.29 -26.55 -5.38
CA SER A 17 -14.86 -27.26 -6.53
C SER A 17 -13.74 -28.07 -7.20
N ALA A 18 -14.02 -29.33 -7.52
CA ALA A 18 -13.07 -30.24 -8.17
C ALA A 18 -12.77 -29.75 -9.59
N GLY A 19 -11.51 -29.43 -9.89
CA GLY A 19 -11.03 -29.28 -11.28
C GLY A 19 -10.13 -28.10 -11.62
N GLU A 20 -9.81 -27.18 -10.71
CA GLU A 20 -8.91 -26.05 -11.02
C GLU A 20 -7.53 -26.28 -10.40
N GLU A 21 -6.48 -26.41 -11.23
CA GLU A 21 -5.09 -26.30 -10.78
C GLU A 21 -4.90 -24.91 -10.12
N GLU A 22 -4.61 -24.89 -8.81
CA GLU A 22 -4.40 -23.66 -8.03
C GLU A 22 -3.06 -22.99 -8.40
N ILE A 23 -2.96 -22.41 -9.60
CA ILE A 23 -1.90 -21.44 -9.88
C ILE A 23 -2.24 -20.20 -9.05
N MET A 24 -1.53 -19.98 -7.95
CA MET A 24 -1.76 -18.80 -7.10
C MET A 24 -1.66 -17.52 -7.96
N PRO A 25 -2.75 -16.74 -8.10
CA PRO A 25 -2.76 -15.58 -8.99
C PRO A 25 -1.82 -14.51 -8.44
N ARG A 26 -0.90 -14.05 -9.29
CA ARG A 26 0.09 -13.02 -8.94
C ARG A 26 -0.56 -11.68 -8.57
N ASN A 27 -1.73 -11.39 -9.16
CA ASN A 27 -2.56 -10.25 -8.81
C ASN A 27 -3.83 -10.73 -8.10
N TYR A 28 -3.97 -10.40 -6.82
CA TYR A 28 -5.11 -10.81 -6.01
C TYR A 28 -6.31 -9.89 -6.24
N ILE A 29 -7.40 -10.42 -6.79
CA ILE A 29 -8.69 -9.71 -6.86
C ILE A 29 -9.34 -9.72 -5.48
N ARG A 30 -9.58 -8.52 -4.93
CA ARG A 30 -10.15 -8.39 -3.59
C ARG A 30 -11.62 -8.78 -3.59
N LYS A 31 -12.01 -9.61 -2.61
CA LYS A 31 -13.40 -10.02 -2.40
C LYS A 31 -14.23 -9.07 -1.53
N THR A 32 -13.60 -8.09 -0.88
CA THR A 32 -14.24 -7.22 0.13
C THR A 32 -14.49 -5.81 -0.39
N THR A 33 -15.66 -5.23 -0.08
CA THR A 33 -16.08 -3.86 -0.44
C THR A 33 -15.68 -2.80 0.60
N ARG A 34 -14.64 -3.07 1.40
CA ARG A 34 -14.19 -2.15 2.46
C ARG A 34 -13.60 -0.88 1.85
N GLN A 35 -13.92 0.27 2.45
CA GLN A 35 -13.52 1.61 1.96
C GLN A 35 -14.14 1.99 0.60
N ASN A 36 -15.29 1.43 0.25
CA ASN A 36 -16.04 1.78 -0.97
C ASN A 36 -16.82 3.12 -0.87
N TRP A 37 -16.23 4.15 -0.26
CA TRP A 37 -16.78 5.51 -0.20
C TRP A 37 -15.92 6.44 -1.05
N ASP A 38 -16.48 7.57 -1.50
CA ASP A 38 -15.74 8.51 -2.33
C ASP A 38 -14.72 9.36 -1.54
N GLU A 39 -13.54 9.58 -2.11
CA GLU A 39 -12.45 10.29 -1.43
C GLU A 39 -12.78 11.76 -1.20
N GLN A 40 -13.38 12.41 -2.19
CA GLN A 40 -13.78 13.81 -2.11
C GLN A 40 -14.92 13.97 -1.08
N ALA A 41 -15.87 13.04 -1.05
CA ALA A 41 -16.93 13.02 -0.04
C ALA A 41 -16.36 12.92 1.39
N MET A 42 -15.32 12.10 1.61
CA MET A 42 -14.67 12.01 2.92
C MET A 42 -13.93 13.29 3.31
N ILE A 43 -13.26 13.95 2.37
CA ILE A 43 -12.59 15.25 2.63
C ILE A 43 -13.62 16.29 3.06
N LYS A 44 -14.69 16.45 2.27
CA LYS A 44 -15.79 17.38 2.56
C LYS A 44 -16.45 17.08 3.90
N ALA A 45 -16.66 15.80 4.23
CA ALA A 45 -17.21 15.40 5.52
C ALA A 45 -16.29 15.76 6.70
N ILE A 46 -14.97 15.63 6.54
CA ILE A 46 -14.00 16.02 7.56
C ILE A 46 -14.03 17.54 7.76
N GLU A 47 -14.06 18.31 6.68
CA GLU A 47 -14.15 19.77 6.72
C GLU A 47 -15.44 20.25 7.39
N ALA A 48 -16.59 19.69 7.02
CA ALA A 48 -17.88 20.02 7.62
C ALA A 48 -17.90 19.74 9.14
N VAL A 49 -17.30 18.62 9.58
CA VAL A 49 -17.19 18.32 11.02
C VAL A 49 -16.24 19.30 11.72
N LYS A 50 -15.14 19.69 11.09
CA LYS A 50 -14.23 20.71 11.62
C LYS A 50 -14.91 22.09 11.75
N GLN A 51 -15.85 22.40 10.85
CA GLN A 51 -16.69 23.59 10.90
C GLN A 51 -17.80 23.53 11.96
N GLY A 52 -17.96 22.41 12.69
CA GLY A 52 -18.91 22.26 13.79
C GLY A 52 -20.09 21.33 13.51
N MET A 53 -20.19 20.72 12.32
CA MET A 53 -21.26 19.78 12.01
C MET A 53 -21.14 18.48 12.87
N PRO A 54 -22.23 17.96 13.44
CA PRO A 54 -22.17 16.72 14.20
C PRO A 54 -21.86 15.52 13.30
N TYR A 55 -21.03 14.60 13.79
CA TYR A 55 -20.56 13.42 13.03
C TYR A 55 -21.67 12.62 12.34
N LYS A 56 -22.82 12.42 13.03
CA LYS A 56 -23.96 11.67 12.47
C LYS A 56 -24.60 12.38 11.28
N ALA A 57 -24.68 13.72 11.31
CA ALA A 57 -25.23 14.49 10.21
C ALA A 57 -24.29 14.46 9.00
N ALA A 58 -23.00 14.73 9.21
CA ALA A 58 -21.99 14.66 8.15
C ALA A 58 -21.94 13.26 7.51
N SER A 59 -22.01 12.20 8.31
CA SER A 59 -22.03 10.81 7.81
C SER A 59 -23.22 10.54 6.88
N LYS A 60 -24.42 11.03 7.22
CA LYS A 60 -25.62 10.90 6.39
C LYS A 60 -25.53 11.76 5.12
N GLN A 61 -25.10 13.00 5.26
CA GLN A 61 -25.06 13.97 4.15
C GLN A 61 -24.05 13.56 3.07
N PHE A 62 -22.86 13.10 3.47
CA PHE A 62 -21.79 12.73 2.53
C PHE A 62 -21.71 11.22 2.25
N LEU A 63 -22.65 10.42 2.76
CA LEU A 63 -22.69 8.96 2.60
C LEU A 63 -21.38 8.26 3.00
N VAL A 64 -20.71 8.78 4.03
CA VAL A 64 -19.45 8.21 4.54
C VAL A 64 -19.67 7.45 5.85
N PRO A 65 -18.94 6.35 6.11
CA PRO A 65 -19.09 5.61 7.36
C PRO A 65 -18.69 6.44 8.59
N LEU A 66 -19.62 6.56 9.55
CA LEU A 66 -19.46 7.36 10.77
C LEU A 66 -18.16 7.08 11.54
N MET A 67 -17.83 5.80 11.73
CA MET A 67 -16.62 5.41 12.48
C MET A 67 -15.34 5.76 11.74
N ALA A 68 -15.34 5.69 10.40
CA ALA A 68 -14.19 6.07 9.59
C ALA A 68 -13.95 7.59 9.67
N LEU A 69 -15.01 8.38 9.52
CA LEU A 69 -14.99 9.83 9.67
C LEU A 69 -14.47 10.23 11.06
N LYS A 70 -15.08 9.69 12.12
CA LYS A 70 -14.69 9.98 13.51
C LYS A 70 -13.22 9.63 13.78
N ARG A 71 -12.73 8.51 13.24
CA ARG A 71 -11.33 8.09 13.42
C ARG A 71 -10.35 9.05 12.74
N ARG A 72 -10.70 9.55 11.55
CA ARG A 72 -9.89 10.51 10.77
C ARG A 72 -9.86 11.89 11.43
N VAL A 73 -11.02 12.41 11.85
CA VAL A 73 -11.10 13.72 12.54
C VAL A 73 -10.32 13.71 13.85
N LYS A 74 -10.36 12.61 14.62
CA LYS A 74 -9.60 12.47 15.87
C LYS A 74 -8.08 12.27 15.67
N GLY A 75 -7.56 12.28 14.44
CA GLY A 75 -6.13 12.09 14.17
C GLY A 75 -5.57 10.72 14.58
N LYS A 76 -6.43 9.73 14.85
CA LYS A 76 -6.00 8.38 15.29
C LYS A 76 -5.36 7.54 14.17
N ASN A 77 -5.21 8.12 12.98
CA ASN A 77 -4.70 7.43 11.81
C ASN A 77 -3.44 8.13 11.31
N VAL A 78 -2.30 7.44 11.40
CA VAL A 78 -1.01 7.96 10.93
C VAL A 78 -0.94 7.99 9.40
N TYR A 79 -1.62 7.06 8.72
CA TYR A 79 -1.38 6.81 7.29
C TYR A 79 -2.53 7.22 6.37
N ALA A 80 -3.78 7.08 6.82
CA ALA A 80 -4.93 7.51 6.03
C ALA A 80 -5.44 8.85 6.58
N VAL A 81 -4.91 9.92 5.98
CA VAL A 81 -5.25 11.33 6.23
C VAL A 81 -6.24 11.80 5.17
N GLY A 82 -7.13 12.73 5.51
CA GLY A 82 -8.12 13.28 4.57
C GLY A 82 -8.97 12.19 3.91
N GLY A 83 -9.09 12.24 2.59
CA GLY A 83 -9.82 11.27 1.76
C GLY A 83 -9.03 10.00 1.44
N THR A 84 -7.73 9.97 1.69
CA THR A 84 -6.86 8.90 1.19
C THR A 84 -7.29 7.53 1.69
N LYS A 85 -7.46 6.60 0.75
CA LYS A 85 -7.75 5.20 0.99
C LYS A 85 -6.43 4.44 1.14
N MET A 86 -6.23 3.87 2.33
CA MET A 86 -5.09 3.01 2.61
C MET A 86 -5.65 1.68 3.12
N LEU A 87 -5.35 0.61 2.38
CA LEU A 87 -5.80 -0.73 2.70
C LEU A 87 -4.65 -1.74 2.55
N GLY A 88 -4.45 -2.55 3.57
CA GLY A 88 -3.33 -3.49 3.64
C GLY A 88 -2.23 -3.02 4.59
N SER A 89 -1.33 -3.95 4.91
CA SER A 89 -0.18 -3.70 5.79
C SER A 89 1.05 -3.23 5.00
N ILE A 90 1.15 -3.66 3.74
CA ILE A 90 2.30 -3.36 2.86
C ILE A 90 2.23 -1.91 2.42
N LYS A 91 3.33 -1.20 2.57
CA LYS A 91 3.48 0.22 2.21
C LYS A 91 4.71 0.39 1.34
N LYS A 92 4.75 1.50 0.60
CA LYS A 92 5.97 1.95 -0.06
C LYS A 92 7.05 2.16 1.01
N VAL A 93 8.26 1.74 0.69
CA VAL A 93 9.43 1.93 1.58
C VAL A 93 9.92 3.36 1.46
N PHE A 94 9.95 3.90 0.24
CA PHE A 94 10.40 5.25 -0.07
C PHE A 94 9.22 6.20 -0.24
N THR A 95 9.47 7.49 0.03
CA THR A 95 8.58 8.58 -0.39
C THR A 95 8.66 8.78 -1.90
N ASP A 96 7.69 9.49 -2.48
CA ASP A 96 7.71 9.74 -3.92
C ASP A 96 8.94 10.58 -4.33
N GLU A 97 9.41 11.48 -3.46
CA GLU A 97 10.65 12.25 -3.65
C GLU A 97 11.90 11.35 -3.67
N GLN A 98 12.01 10.42 -2.73
CA GLN A 98 13.12 9.46 -2.67
C GLN A 98 13.11 8.47 -3.84
N GLU A 99 11.92 8.07 -4.30
CA GLU A 99 11.83 7.27 -5.52
C GLU A 99 12.31 8.06 -6.73
N LEU A 100 11.99 9.36 -6.83
CA LEU A 100 12.43 10.20 -7.94
C LEU A 100 13.95 10.40 -7.95
N GLU A 101 14.56 10.64 -6.80
CA GLU A 101 16.03 10.71 -6.66
C GLU A 101 16.68 9.40 -7.14
N LEU A 102 16.09 8.26 -6.79
CA LEU A 102 16.58 6.95 -7.23
C LEU A 102 16.44 6.76 -8.75
N VAL A 103 15.35 7.25 -9.34
CA VAL A 103 15.14 7.24 -10.81
C VAL A 103 16.17 8.12 -11.51
N GLN A 104 16.39 9.33 -11.02
CA GLN A 104 17.38 10.26 -11.58
C GLN A 104 18.77 9.65 -11.56
N HIS A 105 19.17 9.10 -10.41
CA HIS A 105 20.46 8.44 -10.29
C HIS A 105 20.62 7.29 -11.29
N ILE A 106 19.58 6.49 -11.54
CA ILE A 106 19.65 5.42 -12.54
C ILE A 106 19.86 6.00 -13.95
N LYS A 107 19.14 7.06 -14.31
CA LYS A 107 19.24 7.71 -15.64
C LYS A 107 20.62 8.34 -15.86
N ASP A 108 21.16 9.05 -14.88
CA ASP A 108 22.49 9.67 -14.97
C ASP A 108 23.59 8.62 -15.24
N ASN A 109 23.45 7.43 -14.66
CA ASN A 109 24.40 6.34 -14.86
C ASN A 109 24.24 5.66 -16.24
N GLU A 110 23.02 5.59 -16.78
CA GLU A 110 22.80 5.13 -18.15
C GLU A 110 23.50 6.03 -19.18
N GLU A 111 23.51 7.36 -18.96
CA GLU A 111 24.24 8.30 -19.81
C GLU A 111 25.77 8.10 -19.75
N THR A 112 26.28 7.64 -18.60
CA THR A 112 27.73 7.51 -18.33
C THR A 112 28.29 6.12 -18.73
N MET A 113 27.63 5.39 -19.65
CA MET A 113 28.01 4.07 -20.18
C MET A 113 28.01 2.88 -19.19
N TYR A 114 27.69 3.12 -17.91
CA TYR A 114 27.52 2.07 -16.90
C TYR A 114 26.03 1.84 -16.62
N GLY A 115 25.40 0.99 -17.43
CA GLY A 115 24.00 0.62 -17.23
C GLY A 115 23.76 -0.06 -15.87
N PHE A 116 22.68 0.29 -15.18
CA PHE A 116 22.29 -0.33 -13.92
C PHE A 116 21.75 -1.76 -14.14
N THR A 117 22.30 -2.72 -13.40
CA THR A 117 21.73 -4.07 -13.34
C THR A 117 20.56 -4.10 -12.36
N VAL A 118 19.64 -5.04 -12.57
CA VAL A 118 18.57 -5.42 -11.62
C VAL A 118 19.08 -5.61 -10.19
N ASP A 119 20.27 -6.17 -10.01
CA ASP A 119 20.85 -6.42 -8.70
C ASP A 119 21.38 -5.13 -8.04
N ASP A 120 21.93 -4.22 -8.84
CA ASP A 120 22.51 -2.96 -8.38
C ASP A 120 21.43 -1.99 -7.89
N VAL A 121 20.31 -1.88 -8.62
CA VAL A 121 19.15 -1.10 -8.14
C VAL A 121 18.64 -1.64 -6.80
N ARG A 122 18.66 -2.96 -6.61
CA ARG A 122 18.20 -3.60 -5.37
C ARG A 122 19.17 -3.36 -4.21
N LYS A 123 20.48 -3.36 -4.46
CA LYS A 123 21.51 -2.99 -3.46
C LYS A 123 21.39 -1.51 -3.10
N PHE A 124 21.30 -0.65 -4.11
CA PHE A 124 21.22 0.79 -3.94
C PHE A 124 20.00 1.22 -3.12
N ALA A 125 18.84 0.61 -3.40
CA ALA A 125 17.65 0.78 -2.57
C ALA A 125 17.89 0.37 -1.11
N PHE A 126 18.55 -0.76 -0.85
CA PHE A 126 18.87 -1.16 0.53
C PHE A 126 19.77 -0.13 1.23
N GLU A 127 20.80 0.35 0.55
CA GLU A 127 21.73 1.34 1.10
C GLU A 127 21.06 2.68 1.41
N ILE A 128 20.20 3.18 0.53
CA ILE A 128 19.44 4.42 0.78
C ILE A 128 18.52 4.24 1.99
N ALA A 129 17.86 3.09 2.09
CA ALA A 129 16.95 2.83 3.19
C ALA A 129 17.69 2.77 4.55
N GLU A 130 18.86 2.13 4.59
CA GLU A 130 19.72 2.09 5.79
C GLU A 130 20.32 3.47 6.12
N ARG A 131 20.84 4.19 5.11
CA ARG A 131 21.45 5.53 5.28
C ARG A 131 20.44 6.53 5.84
N ASN A 132 19.21 6.49 5.32
CA ASN A 132 18.12 7.35 5.77
C ASN A 132 17.38 6.80 7.00
N LYS A 133 17.84 5.68 7.58
CA LYS A 133 17.25 5.00 8.74
C LYS A 133 15.75 4.71 8.58
N ILE A 134 15.34 4.37 7.37
CA ILE A 134 13.96 4.06 7.02
C ILE A 134 13.69 2.60 7.37
N ARG A 135 12.62 2.36 8.13
CA ARG A 135 12.19 0.99 8.40
C ARG A 135 11.75 0.30 7.11
N HIS A 136 12.47 -0.74 6.70
CA HIS A 136 12.21 -1.48 5.47
C HIS A 136 12.09 -2.99 5.69
N PRO A 137 11.38 -3.72 4.80
CA PRO A 137 11.29 -5.18 4.82
C PRO A 137 12.41 -5.88 4.02
N PHE A 138 13.44 -5.15 3.59
CA PHE A 138 14.52 -5.72 2.78
C PHE A 138 15.38 -6.72 3.57
N SER A 139 16.01 -7.65 2.84
CA SER A 139 16.85 -8.68 3.45
C SER A 139 18.16 -8.06 3.93
N THR A 140 18.40 -8.12 5.23
CA THR A 140 19.66 -7.70 5.85
C THR A 140 20.80 -8.67 5.52
N THR A 141 20.50 -9.97 5.41
CA THR A 141 21.50 -11.00 5.05
C THR A 141 22.05 -10.80 3.65
N SER A 142 21.17 -10.57 2.66
CA SER A 142 21.60 -10.35 1.28
C SER A 142 21.94 -8.88 0.98
N ARG A 143 21.65 -7.95 1.91
CA ARG A 143 21.80 -6.49 1.78
C ARG A 143 21.17 -5.92 0.49
N LYS A 144 19.97 -6.41 0.15
CA LYS A 144 19.28 -6.09 -1.11
C LYS A 144 17.77 -6.04 -0.94
N ALA A 145 17.12 -5.17 -1.72
CA ALA A 145 15.67 -5.13 -1.83
C ALA A 145 15.10 -6.41 -2.47
N GLY A 146 13.83 -6.74 -2.20
CA GLY A 146 13.16 -7.91 -2.77
C GLY A 146 12.84 -7.77 -4.26
N LYS A 147 12.62 -8.91 -4.96
CA LYS A 147 12.18 -8.90 -6.37
C LYS A 147 10.80 -8.24 -6.54
N ASP A 148 9.91 -8.40 -5.56
CA ASP A 148 8.59 -7.75 -5.56
C ASP A 148 8.66 -6.24 -5.42
N TRP A 149 9.62 -5.74 -4.63
CA TRP A 149 9.85 -4.30 -4.51
C TRP A 149 10.29 -3.72 -5.86
N LEU A 150 11.27 -4.34 -6.54
CA LEU A 150 11.75 -3.86 -7.84
C LEU A 150 10.63 -3.90 -8.90
N ARG A 151 9.81 -4.95 -8.93
CA ARG A 151 8.67 -5.03 -9.84
C ARG A 151 7.70 -3.88 -9.61
N GLY A 152 7.36 -3.60 -8.35
CA GLY A 152 6.50 -2.47 -8.00
C GLY A 152 7.12 -1.13 -8.38
N PHE A 153 8.43 -0.97 -8.16
CA PHE A 153 9.18 0.23 -8.54
C PHE A 153 9.12 0.47 -10.06
N ARG A 154 9.37 -0.56 -10.87
CA ARG A 154 9.30 -0.48 -12.34
C ARG A 154 7.88 -0.25 -12.88
N GLN A 155 6.85 -0.71 -12.16
CA GLN A 155 5.45 -0.41 -12.51
C GLN A 155 5.09 1.06 -12.27
N ARG A 156 5.73 1.71 -11.28
CA ARG A 156 5.52 3.14 -11.00
C ARG A 156 6.33 4.03 -11.95
N HIS A 157 7.51 3.57 -12.36
CA HIS A 157 8.46 4.29 -13.19
C HIS A 157 8.78 3.46 -14.44
N PRO A 158 7.89 3.46 -15.46
CA PRO A 158 8.09 2.69 -16.69
C PRO A 158 9.25 3.22 -17.55
N ASP A 159 9.70 4.45 -17.29
CA ASP A 159 10.74 5.14 -18.05
C ASP A 159 12.17 4.65 -17.74
N ILE A 160 12.33 3.73 -16.79
CA ILE A 160 13.64 3.19 -16.44
C ILE A 160 13.91 1.93 -17.26
N THR A 161 15.01 1.95 -18.01
CA THR A 161 15.60 0.76 -18.60
C THR A 161 16.60 0.13 -17.62
N LEU A 162 16.66 -1.20 -17.58
CA LEU A 162 17.63 -1.93 -16.76
C LEU A 162 18.27 -3.01 -17.60
N ARG A 163 19.58 -3.16 -17.48
CA ARG A 163 20.32 -4.20 -18.19
C ARG A 163 20.00 -5.57 -17.61
N ALA A 164 19.80 -6.56 -18.48
CA ALA A 164 19.80 -7.96 -18.06
C ALA A 164 21.24 -8.35 -17.65
N PRO A 165 21.43 -9.02 -16.50
CA PRO A 165 22.72 -9.66 -16.24
C PRO A 165 22.96 -10.74 -17.31
N GLU A 166 24.14 -10.75 -17.92
CA GLU A 166 24.63 -11.90 -18.70
C GLU A 166 24.85 -13.13 -17.80
#